data_AF-A0A2R7LGK3-F1
#
_entry.id   AF-A0A2R7LGK3-F1
#
_cell.length_a   1.000
_cell.length_b   1.000
_cell.length_c   1.000
_cell.angle_alpha   90.00
_cell.angle_beta   90.00
_cell.angle_gamma   90.00
#
_symmetry.space_group_name_H-M   'P 1'
#
loop_
_entity.id
_entity.type
_entity.pdbx_description
1 polymer ?
#
loop_
_entity_poly.entity_id
_entity_poly.type
_entity_poly.pdbx_seq_one_letter_code
_entity_poly.pdbx_strand_id
1 'polypeptide(L)'
;MSGSVSRAALAAVLLLSVATPVLAAADKTPPPSAAETALAGATRMDGLLPVYVDRNKGRILLALPKADADGVSGRFIYVTALKTGLGSAPVGLDRAALGDTQVLAFRRIGKKVIAEFENPKFTATGAPAAEQAAAREAFAVSTVWAGDVVAETADGRILVDIASFLTRDVMSATDALKQAGEAGFRLVPDLSMADPSAVKVFPENIEFEARQT
;
A
#
# COMPACT_ATOMS: atom_id res chain seq x y z
N MET A 1 -24.71 -66.11 -63.49
CA MET A 1 -25.70 -65.03 -63.26
C MET A 1 -25.98 -64.98 -61.77
N SER A 2 -26.06 -63.75 -61.26
CA SER A 2 -26.07 -63.32 -59.87
C SER A 2 -27.08 -64.03 -58.94
N GLY A 3 -26.74 -64.20 -57.66
CA GLY A 3 -27.74 -64.47 -56.61
C GLY A 3 -27.20 -65.16 -55.35
N SER A 4 -26.72 -64.37 -54.39
CA SER A 4 -26.63 -64.69 -52.95
C SER A 4 -28.00 -65.15 -52.40
N VAL A 5 -28.13 -65.89 -51.30
CA VAL A 5 -28.12 -65.37 -49.91
C VAL A 5 -27.89 -66.54 -48.93
N SER A 6 -26.89 -66.38 -48.05
CA SER A 6 -26.64 -67.27 -46.91
C SER A 6 -27.37 -66.77 -45.67
N ARG A 7 -28.06 -67.68 -44.97
CA ARG A 7 -28.72 -67.45 -43.66
C ARG A 7 -27.68 -67.62 -42.55
N ALA A 8 -27.50 -66.64 -41.68
CA ALA A 8 -26.69 -66.80 -40.47
C ALA A 8 -27.33 -66.12 -39.26
N ALA A 9 -27.75 -66.99 -38.33
CA ALA A 9 -27.82 -66.92 -36.88
C ALA A 9 -27.98 -65.56 -36.16
N LEU A 10 -29.08 -65.48 -35.39
CA LEU A 10 -29.36 -64.52 -34.34
C LEU A 10 -28.51 -64.86 -33.09
N ALA A 11 -27.60 -63.97 -32.69
CA ALA A 11 -26.91 -64.05 -31.40
C ALA A 11 -27.21 -62.77 -30.61
N ALA A 12 -27.98 -62.91 -29.53
CA ALA A 12 -28.28 -61.84 -28.60
C ALA A 12 -27.07 -61.60 -27.68
N VAL A 13 -26.39 -60.46 -27.86
CA VAL A 13 -25.31 -60.01 -26.97
C VAL A 13 -25.91 -59.13 -25.88
N LEU A 14 -25.87 -59.62 -24.65
CA LEU A 14 -26.24 -58.89 -23.44
C LEU A 14 -25.08 -57.94 -23.08
N LEU A 15 -25.22 -56.65 -23.40
CA LEU A 15 -24.26 -55.61 -23.03
C LEU A 15 -24.39 -55.27 -21.54
N LEU A 16 -23.48 -55.79 -20.72
CA LEU A 16 -23.33 -55.44 -19.32
C LEU A 16 -22.61 -54.08 -19.23
N SER A 17 -23.36 -53.01 -18.99
CA SER A 17 -22.84 -51.66 -18.77
C SER A 17 -22.19 -51.57 -17.39
N VAL A 18 -20.85 -51.66 -17.35
CA VAL A 18 -20.07 -51.45 -16.13
C VAL A 18 -20.00 -49.94 -15.88
N ALA A 19 -20.83 -49.43 -14.98
CA ALA A 19 -20.75 -48.06 -14.50
C ALA A 19 -19.52 -47.93 -13.58
N THR A 20 -18.44 -47.31 -14.06
CA THR A 20 -17.31 -46.93 -13.23
C THR A 20 -17.69 -45.73 -12.37
N PRO A 21 -17.48 -45.77 -11.04
CA PRO A 21 -17.73 -44.60 -10.21
C PRO A 21 -16.63 -43.58 -10.50
N VAL A 22 -17.00 -42.44 -11.07
CA VAL A 22 -16.11 -41.27 -11.13
C VAL A 22 -15.96 -40.78 -9.69
N LEU A 23 -14.79 -41.03 -9.10
CA LEU A 23 -14.41 -40.46 -7.82
C LEU A 23 -14.22 -38.95 -8.05
N ALA A 24 -15.23 -38.16 -7.68
CA ALA A 24 -15.13 -36.71 -7.70
C ALA A 24 -14.01 -36.29 -6.74
N ALA A 25 -12.87 -35.89 -7.29
CA ALA A 25 -11.86 -35.18 -6.53
C ALA A 25 -12.49 -33.86 -6.07
N ALA A 26 -12.79 -33.76 -4.77
CA ALA A 26 -13.14 -32.49 -4.18
C ALA A 26 -11.94 -31.55 -4.36
N ASP A 27 -12.09 -30.50 -5.16
CA ASP A 27 -11.14 -29.40 -5.25
C ASP A 27 -11.01 -28.76 -3.86
N LYS A 28 -10.05 -29.25 -3.08
CA LYS A 28 -9.62 -28.61 -1.84
C LYS A 28 -8.75 -27.43 -2.23
N THR A 29 -9.38 -26.34 -2.67
CA THR A 29 -8.70 -25.06 -2.79
C THR A 29 -8.13 -24.72 -1.42
N PRO A 30 -6.80 -24.48 -1.29
CA PRO A 30 -6.20 -24.07 -0.03
C PRO A 30 -6.91 -22.82 0.50
N PRO A 31 -7.04 -22.65 1.83
CA PRO A 31 -7.55 -21.41 2.38
C PRO A 31 -6.69 -20.23 1.90
N PRO A 32 -7.29 -19.05 1.66
CA PRO A 32 -6.55 -17.89 1.19
C PRO A 32 -5.46 -17.51 2.18
N SER A 33 -4.30 -17.14 1.66
CA SER A 33 -3.19 -16.58 2.42
C SER A 33 -3.59 -15.28 3.13
N ALA A 34 -2.78 -14.88 4.11
CA ALA A 34 -2.96 -13.59 4.80
C ALA A 34 -2.93 -12.40 3.82
N ALA A 35 -2.10 -12.47 2.79
CA ALA A 35 -2.02 -11.43 1.75
C ALA A 35 -3.30 -11.38 0.90
N GLU A 36 -3.78 -12.53 0.41
CA GLU A 36 -5.03 -12.60 -0.34
C GLU A 36 -6.21 -12.08 0.48
N THR A 37 -6.23 -12.41 1.77
CA THR A 37 -7.24 -11.91 2.71
C THR A 37 -7.13 -10.39 2.90
N ALA A 38 -5.92 -9.87 3.09
CA ALA A 38 -5.68 -8.45 3.30
C ALA A 38 -6.03 -7.59 2.06
N LEU A 39 -5.84 -8.15 0.86
CA LEU A 39 -6.10 -7.52 -0.43
C LEU A 39 -7.52 -7.76 -0.96
N ALA A 40 -8.34 -8.55 -0.27
CA ALA A 40 -9.69 -8.88 -0.72
C ALA A 40 -10.58 -7.63 -0.88
N GLY A 41 -11.08 -7.42 -2.09
CA GLY A 41 -11.90 -6.26 -2.46
C GLY A 41 -11.10 -5.01 -2.85
N ALA A 42 -9.77 -5.05 -2.79
CA ALA A 42 -8.92 -3.94 -3.19
C ALA A 42 -8.60 -4.00 -4.70
N THR A 43 -8.63 -2.85 -5.36
CA THR A 43 -8.19 -2.70 -6.75
C THR A 43 -6.68 -2.44 -6.78
N ARG A 44 -5.93 -3.27 -7.49
CA ARG A 44 -4.48 -3.08 -7.69
C ARG A 44 -4.20 -2.00 -8.75
N MET A 45 -3.23 -1.15 -8.48
CA MET A 45 -2.71 -0.10 -9.35
C MET A 45 -1.18 -0.18 -9.34
N ASP A 46 -0.55 -0.31 -10.50
CA ASP A 46 0.90 -0.45 -10.63
C ASP A 46 1.57 0.85 -11.11
N GLY A 47 2.70 1.23 -10.49
CA GLY A 47 3.50 2.42 -10.80
C GLY A 47 4.78 2.43 -9.98
N LEU A 48 5.18 3.59 -9.42
CA LEU A 48 6.37 3.71 -8.56
C LEU A 48 6.43 2.61 -7.48
N LEU A 49 5.27 2.33 -6.88
CA LEU A 49 5.02 1.16 -6.03
C LEU A 49 3.63 0.61 -6.37
N PRO A 50 3.39 -0.70 -6.20
CA PRO A 50 2.03 -1.23 -6.26
C PRO A 50 1.18 -0.66 -5.11
N VAL A 51 0.01 -0.14 -5.46
CA VAL A 51 -1.00 0.36 -4.52
C VAL A 51 -2.27 -0.46 -4.67
N TYR A 52 -2.88 -0.84 -3.55
CA TYR A 52 -4.16 -1.54 -3.52
C TYR A 52 -5.19 -0.68 -2.80
N VAL A 53 -6.28 -0.36 -3.48
CA VAL A 53 -7.30 0.59 -3.03
C VAL A 53 -8.60 -0.14 -2.75
N ASP A 54 -9.04 -0.19 -1.50
CA ASP A 54 -10.39 -0.64 -1.11
C ASP A 54 -11.25 0.59 -0.81
N ARG A 55 -11.99 1.06 -1.83
CA ARG A 55 -12.84 2.25 -1.73
C ARG A 55 -13.98 2.08 -0.73
N ASN A 56 -14.47 0.86 -0.55
CA ASN A 56 -15.59 0.58 0.33
C ASN A 56 -15.18 0.64 1.80
N LYS A 57 -13.95 0.22 2.12
CA LYS A 57 -13.40 0.22 3.49
C LYS A 57 -12.51 1.43 3.79
N GLY A 58 -12.30 2.33 2.83
CA GLY A 58 -11.43 3.49 3.04
C GLY A 58 -9.94 3.16 3.10
N ARG A 59 -9.50 1.99 2.62
CA ARG A 59 -8.11 1.51 2.80
C ARG A 59 -7.25 1.81 1.58
N ILE A 60 -6.02 2.23 1.85
CA ILE A 60 -4.98 2.45 0.83
C ILE A 60 -3.76 1.66 1.27
N LEU A 61 -3.55 0.51 0.62
CA LEU A 61 -2.45 -0.39 0.95
C LEU A 61 -1.29 -0.16 -0.01
N LEU A 62 -0.12 0.14 0.54
CA LEU A 62 1.12 0.25 -0.21
C LEU A 62 1.88 -1.07 -0.10
N ALA A 63 2.36 -1.60 -1.23
CA ALA A 63 3.27 -2.75 -1.24
C ALA A 63 4.72 -2.28 -1.27
N LEU A 64 5.29 -2.12 -0.09
CA LEU A 64 6.67 -1.73 0.08
C LEU A 64 7.62 -2.90 -0.29
N PRO A 65 8.78 -2.63 -0.87
CA PRO A 65 9.84 -3.62 -1.01
C PRO A 65 10.17 -4.32 0.30
N LYS A 66 10.70 -5.55 0.18
CA LYS A 66 11.28 -6.25 1.32
C LYS A 66 12.32 -5.36 2.00
N ALA A 67 12.26 -5.27 3.32
CA ALA A 67 13.22 -4.53 4.11
C ALA A 67 14.66 -5.04 3.87
N ASP A 68 15.60 -4.13 3.72
CA ASP A 68 17.03 -4.43 3.62
C ASP A 68 17.65 -4.81 4.99
N ALA A 69 18.98 -4.94 5.05
CA ALA A 69 19.70 -5.31 6.28
C ALA A 69 19.51 -4.30 7.42
N ASP A 70 19.25 -3.03 7.10
CA ASP A 70 18.99 -1.97 8.07
C ASP A 70 17.49 -1.83 8.39
N GLY A 71 16.65 -2.69 7.82
CA GLY A 71 15.21 -2.63 7.94
C GLY A 71 14.53 -1.63 7.00
N VAL A 72 15.25 -0.97 6.09
CA VAL A 72 14.68 0.04 5.19
C VAL A 72 13.96 -0.66 4.03
N SER A 73 12.68 -0.36 3.87
CA SER A 73 11.83 -0.88 2.80
C SER A 73 11.73 0.06 1.60
N GLY A 74 12.26 1.29 1.71
CA GLY A 74 12.35 2.22 0.58
C GLY A 74 12.54 3.66 1.04
N ARG A 75 13.05 4.50 0.14
CA ARG A 75 13.20 5.94 0.31
C ARG A 75 12.55 6.66 -0.85
N PHE A 76 11.81 7.72 -0.55
CA PHE A 76 11.00 8.44 -1.53
C PHE A 76 11.12 9.93 -1.30
N ILE A 77 11.04 10.71 -2.38
CA ILE A 77 10.85 12.14 -2.28
C ILE A 77 9.38 12.36 -1.91
N TYR A 78 9.16 12.98 -0.74
CA TYR A 78 7.84 13.30 -0.23
C TYR A 78 7.61 14.80 -0.36
N VAL A 79 6.52 15.15 -1.05
CA VAL A 79 6.08 16.53 -1.27
C VAL A 79 4.62 16.63 -0.87
N THR A 80 4.28 17.72 -0.20
CA THR A 80 2.91 18.02 0.23
C THR A 80 2.44 19.32 -0.39
N ALA A 81 1.14 19.41 -0.64
CA ALA A 81 0.51 20.64 -1.09
C ALA A 81 -0.93 20.73 -0.61
N LEU A 82 -1.41 21.94 -0.35
CA LEU A 82 -2.82 22.17 -0.06
C LEU A 82 -3.65 22.06 -1.34
N LYS A 83 -4.56 21.08 -1.40
CA LYS A 83 -5.52 20.98 -2.51
C LYS A 83 -6.50 22.15 -2.54
N THR A 84 -6.89 22.63 -1.37
CA THR A 84 -7.82 23.74 -1.17
C THR A 84 -7.23 24.75 -0.20
N GLY A 85 -7.52 26.04 -0.42
CA GLY A 85 -7.17 27.08 0.55
C GLY A 85 -8.19 27.17 1.67
N LEU A 86 -7.76 27.68 2.83
CA LEU A 86 -8.61 27.99 3.97
C LEU A 86 -9.52 29.21 3.69
N GLY A 87 -9.09 30.12 2.81
CA GLY A 87 -9.82 31.35 2.50
C GLY A 87 -9.59 32.49 3.49
N SER A 88 -8.52 32.41 4.29
CA SER A 88 -8.11 33.45 5.25
C SER A 88 -6.71 33.97 4.91
N ALA A 89 -6.62 35.19 4.38
CA ALA A 89 -5.35 35.82 4.03
C ALA A 89 -4.39 35.96 5.23
N PRO A 90 -4.84 36.29 6.46
CA PRO A 90 -3.95 36.33 7.64
C PRO A 90 -3.32 34.97 7.99
N VAL A 91 -4.02 33.86 7.72
CA VAL A 91 -3.53 32.51 8.03
C VAL A 91 -2.57 32.00 6.94
N GLY A 92 -2.77 32.41 5.68
CA GLY A 92 -1.84 32.10 4.59
C GLY A 92 -1.87 30.65 4.09
N LEU A 93 -2.89 29.88 4.46
CA LEU A 93 -3.10 28.51 3.95
C LEU A 93 -3.85 28.56 2.62
N ASP A 94 -3.13 28.95 1.57
CA ASP A 94 -3.69 29.11 0.23
C ASP A 94 -3.70 27.80 -0.59
N ARG A 95 -4.58 27.75 -1.59
CA ARG A 95 -4.61 26.63 -2.53
C ARG A 95 -3.26 26.51 -3.24
N ALA A 96 -2.80 25.27 -3.39
CA ALA A 96 -1.51 24.89 -3.97
C ALA A 96 -0.29 25.39 -3.19
N ALA A 97 -0.46 25.89 -1.96
CA ALA A 97 0.68 26.13 -1.08
C ALA A 97 1.45 24.82 -0.86
N LEU A 98 2.75 24.86 -1.12
CA LEU A 98 3.66 23.73 -0.94
C LEU A 98 4.12 23.65 0.51
N GLY A 99 4.20 22.43 1.03
CA GLY A 99 4.90 22.16 2.28
C GLY A 99 6.36 21.81 2.05
N ASP A 100 6.99 21.25 3.07
CA ASP A 100 8.39 20.82 2.98
C ASP A 100 8.56 19.67 1.98
N THR A 101 9.69 19.69 1.26
CA THR A 101 10.17 18.54 0.49
C THR A 101 11.15 17.74 1.34
N GLN A 102 10.87 16.45 1.54
CA GLN A 102 11.60 15.61 2.48
C GLN A 102 11.97 14.25 1.86
N VAL A 103 13.03 13.63 2.36
CA VAL A 103 13.33 12.21 2.08
C VAL A 103 12.57 11.38 3.09
N LEU A 104 11.51 10.71 2.64
CA LEU A 104 10.70 9.80 3.45
C LEU A 104 11.24 8.38 3.33
N ALA A 105 11.70 7.82 4.44
CA ALA A 105 12.11 6.43 4.53
C ALA A 105 11.02 5.61 5.25
N PHE A 106 10.62 4.49 4.65
CA PHE A 106 9.84 3.48 5.35
C PHE A 106 10.77 2.43 5.92
N ARG A 107 10.65 2.14 7.22
CA ARG A 107 11.48 1.15 7.92
C ARG A 107 10.61 0.14 8.64
N ARG A 108 10.89 -1.14 8.44
CA ARG A 108 10.26 -2.22 9.18
C ARG A 108 10.92 -2.40 10.53
N ILE A 109 10.10 -2.43 11.58
CA ILE A 109 10.49 -2.77 12.95
C ILE A 109 9.53 -3.85 13.45
N GLY A 110 9.97 -5.10 13.37
CA GLY A 110 9.15 -6.27 13.73
C GLY A 110 7.86 -6.35 12.90
N LYS A 111 6.72 -6.24 13.59
CA LYS A 111 5.37 -6.26 12.98
C LYS A 111 4.86 -4.89 12.52
N LYS A 112 5.68 -3.84 12.67
CA LYS A 112 5.33 -2.47 12.31
C LYS A 112 6.22 -1.95 11.19
N VAL A 113 5.72 -0.94 10.51
CA VAL A 113 6.50 -0.06 9.64
C VAL A 113 6.40 1.34 10.21
N ILE A 114 7.52 2.04 10.28
CA ILE A 114 7.56 3.46 10.59
C ILE A 114 7.89 4.26 9.32
N ALA A 115 7.42 5.50 9.28
CA ALA A 115 7.84 6.48 8.31
C ALA A 115 8.72 7.52 9.01
N GLU A 116 9.89 7.78 8.45
CA GLU A 116 10.89 8.69 8.99
C GLU A 116 11.24 9.75 7.95
N PHE A 117 11.39 11.00 8.37
CA PHE A 117 12.07 12.00 7.56
C PHE A 117 13.57 11.92 7.83
N GLU A 118 14.35 11.57 6.81
CA GLU A 118 15.81 11.56 6.87
C GLU A 118 16.36 12.98 6.73
N ASN A 119 17.55 13.23 7.30
CA ASN A 119 18.25 14.49 7.20
C ASN A 119 19.39 14.38 6.15
N PRO A 120 19.17 14.78 4.89
CA PRO A 120 20.20 14.66 3.86
C PRO A 120 21.32 15.70 3.99
N LYS A 121 21.25 16.65 4.94
CA LYS A 121 22.25 17.73 5.08
C LYS A 121 23.59 17.24 5.61
N PHE A 122 23.61 16.10 6.31
CA PHE A 122 24.82 15.53 6.89
C PHE A 122 25.03 14.12 6.34
N THR A 123 25.95 13.98 5.38
CA THR A 123 26.30 12.69 4.77
C THR A 123 27.82 12.56 4.67
N ALA A 124 28.35 11.35 4.91
CA ALA A 124 29.77 11.04 4.75
C ALA A 124 30.02 10.34 3.41
N THR A 125 29.63 11.00 2.31
CA THR A 125 29.72 10.41 0.97
C THR A 125 31.19 10.13 0.61
N GLY A 126 31.49 8.88 0.21
CA GLY A 126 32.85 8.46 -0.13
C GLY A 126 33.73 8.05 1.05
N ALA A 127 33.22 8.10 2.29
CA ALA A 127 33.92 7.63 3.47
C ALA A 127 33.82 6.10 3.65
N PRO A 128 34.67 5.47 4.49
CA PRO A 128 34.51 4.06 4.87
C PRO A 128 33.14 3.77 5.51
N ALA A 129 32.66 2.52 5.42
CA ALA A 129 31.33 2.12 5.90
C ALA A 129 31.07 2.49 7.37
N ALA A 130 32.08 2.36 8.24
CA ALA A 130 31.97 2.74 9.65
C ALA A 130 31.71 4.24 9.86
N GLU A 131 32.33 5.08 9.03
CA GLU A 131 32.16 6.55 9.11
C GLU A 131 30.81 6.97 8.53
N GLN A 132 30.34 6.31 7.47
CA GLN A 132 28.97 6.49 6.96
C GLN A 132 27.91 6.12 8.01
N ALA A 133 28.11 5.01 8.73
CA ALA A 133 27.23 4.61 9.82
C ALA A 133 27.27 5.65 10.96
N ALA A 134 28.45 6.07 11.40
CA ALA A 134 28.60 7.08 12.44
C ALA A 134 27.92 8.40 12.06
N ALA A 135 28.06 8.88 10.81
CA ALA A 135 27.37 10.07 10.34
C ALA A 135 25.83 9.92 10.35
N ARG A 136 25.32 8.75 9.98
CA ARG A 136 23.87 8.44 10.02
C ARG A 136 23.33 8.39 11.45
N GLU A 137 24.12 7.89 12.40
CA GLU A 137 23.76 7.74 13.81
C GLU A 137 23.96 9.02 14.64
N ALA A 138 24.78 9.96 14.15
CA ALA A 138 25.09 11.20 14.85
C ALA A 138 23.91 12.19 14.93
N PHE A 139 22.88 12.03 14.09
CA PHE A 139 21.75 12.95 14.01
C PHE A 139 20.42 12.23 14.15
N ALA A 140 19.52 12.81 14.93
CA ALA A 140 18.16 12.28 15.09
C ALA A 140 17.39 12.36 13.78
N VAL A 141 16.67 11.29 13.46
CA VAL A 141 15.62 11.27 12.44
C VAL A 141 14.27 11.62 13.08
N SER A 142 13.36 12.15 12.27
CA SER A 142 11.98 12.39 12.72
C SER A 142 11.13 11.19 12.37
N THR A 143 10.81 10.33 13.34
CA THR A 143 9.75 9.34 13.16
C THR A 143 8.41 10.05 13.17
N VAL A 144 7.70 10.01 12.06
CA VAL A 144 6.52 10.84 11.84
C VAL A 144 5.24 10.04 11.68
N TRP A 145 5.34 8.71 11.64
CA TRP A 145 4.20 7.78 11.64
C TRP A 145 4.65 6.36 11.94
N ALA A 146 3.73 5.54 12.45
CA ALA A 146 3.89 4.09 12.58
C ALA A 146 2.58 3.38 12.23
N GLY A 147 2.67 2.29 11.46
CA GLY A 147 1.56 1.43 11.11
C GLY A 147 1.91 -0.05 11.24
N ASP A 148 0.90 -0.90 11.17
CA ASP A 148 1.09 -2.35 11.20
C ASP A 148 1.37 -2.90 9.81
N VAL A 149 2.22 -3.94 9.75
CA VAL A 149 2.32 -4.80 8.57
C VAL A 149 1.05 -5.64 8.50
N VAL A 150 0.21 -5.39 7.50
CA VAL A 150 -1.08 -6.09 7.40
C VAL A 150 -0.94 -7.50 6.84
N ALA A 151 0.07 -7.70 5.97
CA ALA A 151 0.47 -9.00 5.44
C ALA A 151 1.81 -8.86 4.69
N GLU A 152 2.37 -10.00 4.30
CA GLU A 152 3.49 -10.08 3.35
C GLU A 152 3.03 -10.84 2.11
N THR A 153 3.38 -10.33 0.93
CA THR A 153 3.09 -11.02 -0.34
C THR A 153 4.05 -12.19 -0.54
N ALA A 154 3.71 -13.11 -1.46
CA ALA A 154 4.54 -14.28 -1.75
C ALA A 154 5.95 -13.93 -2.27
N ASP A 155 6.10 -12.77 -2.92
CA ASP A 155 7.37 -12.21 -3.39
C ASP A 155 8.09 -11.35 -2.33
N GLY A 156 7.60 -11.34 -1.08
CA GLY A 156 8.27 -10.73 0.07
C GLY A 156 8.05 -9.22 0.24
N ARG A 157 7.10 -8.62 -0.49
CA ARG A 157 6.70 -7.23 -0.27
C ARG A 157 5.87 -7.11 1.00
N ILE A 158 6.01 -5.97 1.66
CA ILE A 158 5.33 -5.64 2.91
C ILE A 158 4.10 -4.83 2.56
N LEU A 159 2.92 -5.35 2.91
CA LEU A 159 1.67 -4.61 2.77
C LEU A 159 1.45 -3.77 4.02
N VAL A 160 1.20 -2.48 3.82
CA VAL A 160 0.94 -1.52 4.89
C VAL A 160 -0.23 -0.62 4.52
N ASP A 161 -1.15 -0.39 5.45
CA ASP A 161 -2.24 0.57 5.26
C ASP A 161 -1.78 1.97 5.65
N ILE A 162 -1.72 2.87 4.67
CA ILE A 162 -1.18 4.22 4.84
C ILE A 162 -2.27 5.27 5.06
N ALA A 163 -3.55 4.89 5.18
CA ALA A 163 -4.64 5.87 5.32
C ALA A 163 -4.41 6.85 6.49
N SER A 164 -3.95 6.36 7.65
CA SER A 164 -3.64 7.21 8.83
C SER A 164 -2.34 8.00 8.70
N PHE A 165 -1.43 7.59 7.81
CA PHE A 165 -0.24 8.39 7.48
C PHE A 165 -0.63 9.65 6.70
N LEU A 166 -1.62 9.53 5.82
CA LEU A 166 -2.05 10.61 4.92
C LEU A 166 -2.83 11.73 5.63
N THR A 167 -3.42 11.46 6.80
CA THR A 167 -4.26 12.42 7.53
C THR A 167 -3.50 13.29 8.54
N ARG A 168 -2.19 13.10 8.68
CA ARG A 168 -1.35 13.88 9.62
C ARG A 168 -1.27 15.35 9.23
N ASP A 169 -1.21 16.26 10.21
CA ASP A 169 -1.03 17.69 9.99
C ASP A 169 0.40 18.03 9.54
N VAL A 170 0.75 17.62 8.32
CA VAL A 170 2.07 17.81 7.70
C VAL A 170 2.30 19.23 7.20
N MET A 171 1.23 20.01 7.05
CA MET A 171 1.29 21.43 6.66
C MET A 171 1.38 22.35 7.87
N SER A 172 1.35 21.81 9.10
CA SER A 172 1.28 22.56 10.35
C SER A 172 0.13 23.57 10.36
N ALA A 173 -1.03 23.18 9.81
CA ALA A 173 -2.20 24.04 9.69
C ALA A 173 -2.71 24.52 11.06
N THR A 174 -2.63 23.65 12.07
CA THR A 174 -3.00 24.01 13.45
C THR A 174 -2.09 25.10 14.03
N ASP A 175 -0.79 25.04 13.76
CA ASP A 175 0.17 26.07 14.16
C ASP A 175 -0.04 27.37 13.37
N ALA A 176 -0.29 27.29 12.06
CA ALA A 176 -0.58 28.45 11.23
C ALA A 176 -1.82 29.22 11.72
N LEU A 177 -2.91 28.50 12.04
CA LEU A 177 -4.12 29.08 12.65
C LEU A 177 -3.79 29.78 13.97
N LYS A 178 -3.08 29.09 14.86
CA LYS A 178 -2.68 29.64 16.17
C LYS A 178 -1.84 30.92 16.01
N GLN A 179 -0.88 30.93 15.08
CA GLN A 179 -0.02 32.09 14.82
C GLN A 179 -0.80 33.29 14.25
N ALA A 180 -1.86 33.03 13.49
CA ALA A 180 -2.77 34.05 12.97
C ALA A 180 -3.79 34.58 14.01
N GLY A 181 -3.76 34.08 15.25
CA GLY A 181 -4.68 34.47 16.31
C GLY A 181 -5.95 33.62 16.40
N GLU A 182 -6.10 32.60 15.54
CA GLU A 182 -7.21 31.65 15.53
C GLU A 182 -6.90 30.50 16.49
N ALA A 183 -7.10 30.72 17.79
CA ALA A 183 -6.82 29.73 18.83
C ALA A 183 -7.94 28.68 18.98
N GLY A 184 -7.59 27.51 19.52
CA GLY A 184 -8.55 26.46 19.88
C GLY A 184 -8.79 25.40 18.80
N PHE A 185 -8.19 25.54 17.62
CA PHE A 185 -8.21 24.51 16.59
C PHE A 185 -7.24 23.37 16.91
N ARG A 186 -7.64 22.16 16.57
CA ARG A 186 -6.83 20.94 16.64
C ARG A 186 -7.27 19.99 15.53
N LEU A 187 -6.37 19.14 15.07
CA LEU A 187 -6.74 18.02 14.22
C LEU A 187 -7.65 17.05 14.99
N VAL A 188 -8.74 16.64 14.36
CA VAL A 188 -9.72 15.67 14.83
C VAL A 188 -9.59 14.41 13.96
N PRO A 189 -8.88 13.37 14.44
CA PRO A 189 -8.62 12.16 13.66
C PRO A 189 -9.89 11.48 13.14
N ASP A 190 -10.94 11.41 13.95
CA ASP A 190 -12.20 10.73 13.61
C ASP A 190 -13.00 11.43 12.50
N LEU A 191 -12.67 12.70 12.21
CA LEU A 191 -13.26 13.49 11.12
C LEU A 191 -12.30 13.68 9.95
N SER A 192 -11.09 13.13 10.05
CA SER A 192 -10.05 13.20 9.02
C SER A 192 -9.93 11.87 8.29
N MET A 193 -9.86 11.90 6.97
CA MET A 193 -9.88 10.69 6.14
C MET A 193 -9.00 10.84 4.90
N ALA A 194 -8.24 9.80 4.59
CA ALA A 194 -7.66 9.66 3.25
C ALA A 194 -8.80 9.46 2.23
N ASP A 195 -8.62 9.90 0.99
CA ASP A 195 -9.58 9.68 -0.10
C ASP A 195 -9.06 8.60 -1.06
N PRO A 196 -9.53 7.35 -0.95
CA PRO A 196 -9.14 6.27 -1.85
C PRO A 196 -9.57 6.51 -3.31
N SER A 197 -10.57 7.37 -3.54
CA SER A 197 -11.03 7.69 -4.90
C SER A 197 -10.11 8.67 -5.62
N ALA A 198 -9.28 9.41 -4.87
CA ALA A 198 -8.34 10.39 -5.39
C ALA A 198 -6.93 9.83 -5.64
N VAL A 199 -6.70 8.54 -5.37
CA VAL A 199 -5.40 7.89 -5.60
C VAL A 199 -5.06 7.89 -7.08
N LYS A 200 -3.90 8.44 -7.44
CA LYS A 200 -3.34 8.36 -8.79
C LYS A 200 -1.97 7.74 -8.74
N VAL A 201 -1.72 6.79 -9.62
CA VAL A 201 -0.47 6.05 -9.68
C VAL A 201 0.15 6.28 -11.06
N PHE A 202 1.41 6.70 -11.07
CA PHE A 202 2.22 6.96 -12.26
C PHE A 202 3.52 6.15 -12.18
N PRO A 203 4.29 6.05 -13.29
CA PRO A 203 5.55 5.31 -13.29
C PRO A 203 6.56 5.81 -12.26
N GLU A 204 6.66 7.12 -12.05
CA GLU A 204 7.69 7.75 -11.21
C GLU A 204 7.15 8.41 -9.93
N ASN A 205 5.83 8.50 -9.76
CA ASN A 205 5.20 9.10 -8.58
C ASN A 205 3.83 8.49 -8.27
N ILE A 206 3.39 8.69 -7.03
CA ILE A 206 2.03 8.36 -6.58
C ILE A 206 1.47 9.59 -5.90
N GLU A 207 0.25 9.95 -6.25
CA GLU A 207 -0.48 11.04 -5.61
C GLU A 207 -1.59 10.47 -4.73
N PHE A 208 -1.65 11.01 -3.52
CA PHE A 208 -2.70 10.71 -2.55
C PHE A 208 -3.34 12.02 -2.10
N GLU A 209 -4.59 11.93 -1.65
CA GLU A 209 -5.28 13.05 -1.04
C GLU A 209 -5.91 12.63 0.28
N ALA A 210 -6.04 13.61 1.18
CA ALA A 210 -6.75 13.44 2.43
C ALA A 210 -7.54 14.70 2.74
N ARG A 211 -8.63 14.52 3.47
CA ARG A 211 -9.38 15.60 4.11
C ARG A 211 -9.04 15.61 5.58
N GLN A 212 -8.73 16.79 6.09
CA GLN A 212 -8.42 17.04 7.48
C GLN A 212 -9.53 17.89 8.09
N THR A 213 -9.78 17.69 9.37
CA THR A 213 -10.76 18.45 10.18
C THR A 213 -10.19 18.65 11.55
#